data_AF-A0A9E7FVB9-F1
#
_entry.id   AF-A0A9E7FVB9-F1
#
_cell.length_a   1.000
_cell.length_b   1.000
_cell.length_c   1.000
_cell.angle_alpha   90.00
_cell.angle_beta   90.00
_cell.angle_gamma   90.00
#
_symmetry.space_group_name_H-M   'P 1'
#
loop_
_entity.id
_entity.type
_entity.pdbx_description
1 polymer ?
#
loop_
_entity_poly.entity_id
_entity_poly.type
_entity_poly.pdbx_seq_one_letter_code
_entity_poly.pdbx_strand_id
1 'polypeptide(L)' 'MFLESVIRDAYTCAEHASRKTVTAMDVVYALERQGRTLYGFGG' A
#
# COMPACT_ATOMS: atom_id res chain seq x y z
N MET A 1 5.06 -8.40 -13.13
CA MET A 1 4.87 -6.95 -12.91
C MET A 1 3.77 -6.69 -11.85
N PHE A 2 3.78 -7.42 -10.72
CA PHE A 2 2.76 -7.26 -9.66
C PHE A 2 3.37 -6.55 -8.44
N LEU A 3 4.45 -7.11 -7.88
CA LEU A 3 5.16 -6.49 -6.75
C LEU A 3 5.60 -5.05 -7.03
N GLU A 4 6.14 -4.78 -8.21
CA GLU A 4 6.69 -3.44 -8.53
C GLU A 4 5.62 -2.35 -8.50
N SER A 5 4.42 -2.63 -9.02
CA SER A 5 3.28 -1.70 -8.99
C SER A 5 2.81 -1.45 -7.57
N VAL A 6 2.65 -2.52 -6.77
CA VAL A 6 2.21 -2.42 -5.37
C VAL A 6 3.23 -1.68 -4.51
N ILE A 7 4.52 -1.95 -4.69
CA ILE A 7 5.58 -1.27 -3.93
C ILE A 7 5.63 0.22 -4.27
N ARG A 8 5.46 0.62 -5.54
CA ARG A 8 5.46 2.03 -5.93
C ARG A 8 4.27 2.79 -5.34
N ASP A 9 3.08 2.20 -5.38
CA ASP A 9 1.89 2.79 -4.78
C ASP A 9 2.00 2.86 -3.24
N ALA A 10 2.49 1.81 -2.58
CA ALA A 10 2.67 1.80 -1.14
C ALA A 10 3.75 2.80 -0.68
N TYR A 11 4.84 2.94 -1.45
CA TYR A 11 5.86 3.95 -1.21
C TYR A 11 5.28 5.36 -1.35
N THR A 12 4.45 5.60 -2.36
CA THR A 12 3.78 6.90 -2.56
C THR A 12 2.88 7.25 -1.37
N CYS A 13 2.15 6.27 -0.82
CA CYS A 13 1.32 6.46 0.38
C CYS A 13 2.14 6.77 1.63
N ALA A 14 3.27 6.08 1.82
CA ALA A 14 4.18 6.36 2.93
C ALA A 14 4.84 7.75 2.79
N GLU A 15 5.27 8.11 1.59
CA GLU A 15 5.87 9.43 1.28
C GLU A 15 4.87 10.56 1.49
N HIS A 16 3.61 10.39 1.06
CA HIS A 16 2.53 11.35 1.31
C HIS A 16 2.31 11.60 2.81
N ALA A 17 2.46 10.55 3.62
CA ALA A 17 2.38 10.65 5.07
C ALA A 17 3.70 11.10 5.74
N SER A 18 4.73 11.50 4.98
CA SER A 18 6.08 11.82 5.46
C SER A 18 6.71 10.73 6.34
N ARG A 19 6.40 9.45 6.05
CA ARG A 19 6.94 8.28 6.76
C ARG A 19 8.05 7.63 5.94
N LYS A 20 9.17 7.32 6.61
CA LYS A 20 10.30 6.56 6.02
C LYS A 20 10.06 5.05 5.99
N THR A 21 9.02 4.59 6.66
CA THR A 21 8.69 3.17 6.80
C THR A 21 7.33 2.91 6.18
N VAL A 22 7.30 2.00 5.21
CA VAL A 22 6.06 1.48 4.63
C VAL A 22 5.40 0.56 5.66
N THR A 23 4.14 0.85 5.96
CA THR A 23 3.33 0.07 6.91
C THR A 23 2.40 -0.88 6.16
N ALA A 24 1.82 -1.86 6.86
CA ALA A 24 0.83 -2.76 6.28
C ALA A 24 -0.36 -2.01 5.67
N MET A 25 -0.78 -0.89 6.26
CA MET A 25 -1.87 -0.06 5.74
C MET A 25 -1.55 0.59 4.39
N ASP A 26 -0.31 1.00 4.16
CA ASP A 26 0.09 1.58 2.87
C ASP A 26 0.03 0.53 1.75
N VAL A 27 0.35 -0.73 2.09
CA VAL A 27 0.24 -1.87 1.17
C VAL A 27 -1.22 -2.23 0.91
N VAL A 28 -2.05 -2.27 1.96
CA VAL A 28 -3.50 -2.53 1.83
C VAL A 28 -4.14 -1.46 0.95
N TYR A 29 -3.82 -0.19 1.18
CA TYR A 29 -4.34 0.91 0.37
C TYR A 29 -3.86 0.82 -1.09
N ALA A 30 -2.58 0.51 -1.33
CA ALA A 30 -2.06 0.29 -2.68
C ALA A 30 -2.79 -0.85 -3.41
N LEU A 31 -3.12 -1.91 -2.69
CA LEU A 31 -3.86 -3.06 -3.20
C LEU A 31 -5.33 -2.74 -3.48
N GLU A 32 -6.00 -2.00 -2.59
CA GLU A 32 -7.37 -1.52 -2.81
C GLU A 32 -7.46 -0.59 -4.03
N ARG A 33 -6.48 0.30 -4.22
CA ARG A 33 -6.41 1.20 -5.37
C ARG A 33 -6.25 0.44 -6.70
N GLN A 34 -5.69 -0.77 -6.67
CA GLN A 34 -5.56 -1.68 -7.81
C GLN A 34 -6.74 -2.67 -7.93
N GLY A 35 -7.78 -2.55 -7.11
CA GLY A 35 -8.95 -3.45 -7.11
C GLY A 35 -8.68 -4.84 -6.53
N ARG A 36 -7.64 -4.98 -5.69
CA ARG A 36 -7.21 -6.23 -5.08
C ARG A 36 -7.33 -6.16 -3.55
N THR A 37 -8.56 -6.09 -3.05
CA THR A 37 -8.82 -5.96 -1.61
C THR A 37 -8.23 -7.13 -0.82
N LEU A 38 -7.45 -6.81 0.22
CA LEU A 38 -6.83 -7.78 1.13
C LEU A 38 -7.60 -7.79 2.46
N TYR A 39 -8.30 -8.90 2.74
CA TYR A 39 -9.10 -9.04 3.96
C TYR A 39 -8.23 -9.32 5.20
N GLY A 40 -8.71 -8.93 6.38
CA GLY A 40 -8.03 -9.14 7.67
C GLY A 40 -7.15 -7.99 8.15
N PHE A 41 -7.14 -6.86 7.42
CA PHE A 41 -6.39 -5.65 7.77
C PHE A 41 -7.27 -4.45 8.15
N GLY A 42 -8.59 -4.60 8.12
CA GLY A 42 -9.54 -3.62 8.67
C GLY A 42 -9.75 -3.91 10.16
N GLY A 43 -8.97 -3.26 11.01
CA GLY A 43 -9.23 -3.20 12.45
C GLY A 43 -10.42 -2.33 12.77
#